data_AF-A0A3C1KT06-F1
#
_entry.id   AF-A0A3C1KT06-F1
#
_cell.length_a   1.000
_cell.length_b   1.000
_cell.length_c   1.000
_cell.angle_alpha   90.00
_cell.angle_beta   90.00
_cell.angle_gamma   90.00
#
_symmetry.space_group_name_H-M   'P 1'
#
loop_
_entity.id
_entity.type
_entity.pdbx_description
1 polymer ?
#
loop_
_entity_poly.entity_id
_entity_poly.type
_entity_poly.pdbx_seq_one_letter_code
_entity_poly.pdbx_strand_id
1 'polypeptide(L)' 'GLTLSYRPARLLPDDFSWRFCDDESLILTFSLPPGSYATAVLAELLDYREGYREREGRSE' A
#
# COMPACT_ATOMS: atom_id res chain seq x y z
N GLY A 1 13.52 -24.14 13.45
CA GLY A 1 13.08 -23.21 14.50
C GLY A 1 13.00 -21.81 13.92
N LEU A 2 12.12 -20.95 14.45
CA LEU A 2 12.05 -19.55 14.03
C LEU A 2 13.25 -18.78 14.62
N THR A 3 13.89 -17.90 13.84
CA THR A 3 15.00 -17.06 14.31
C THR A 3 14.50 -15.63 14.55
N LEU A 4 14.87 -15.04 15.68
CA LEU A 4 14.50 -13.66 16.00
C LEU A 4 15.20 -12.67 15.07
N SER A 5 14.48 -11.62 14.66
CA SER A 5 15.02 -10.51 13.88
C SER A 5 14.33 -9.20 14.25
N TYR A 6 15.00 -8.07 13.99
CA TYR A 6 14.46 -6.74 14.24
C TYR A 6 13.77 -6.19 12.99
N ARG A 7 12.70 -5.42 13.22
CA ARG A 7 12.02 -4.62 12.19
C ARG A 7 11.68 -3.25 12.74
N PRO A 8 11.82 -2.16 11.96
CA PRO A 8 11.33 -0.85 12.36
C PRO A 8 9.84 -0.88 12.68
N ALA A 9 9.44 -0.23 13.78
CA ALA A 9 8.04 -0.16 14.21
C ALA A 9 7.22 0.90 13.44
N ARG A 10 7.90 1.82 12.75
CA ARG A 10 7.30 2.84 11.90
C ARG A 10 7.93 2.80 10.52
N LEU A 11 7.12 3.11 9.51
CA LEU A 11 7.53 3.26 8.12
C LEU A 11 7.45 4.74 7.76
N LEU A 12 8.54 5.30 7.25
CA LEU A 12 8.55 6.64 6.67
C LEU A 12 8.88 6.49 5.18
N PRO A 13 7.96 6.79 4.27
CA PRO A 13 8.25 6.77 2.83
C PRO A 13 9.22 7.90 2.47
N ASP A 14 10.22 7.59 1.65
CA ASP A 14 11.16 8.59 1.11
C ASP A 14 10.61 9.22 -0.17
N ASP A 15 11.09 10.44 -0.48
CA ASP A 15 10.73 11.21 -1.68
C ASP A 15 9.21 11.32 -1.93
N PHE A 16 8.44 11.45 -0.83
CA PHE A 16 6.99 11.47 -0.90
C PHE A 16 6.48 12.73 -1.60
N SER A 17 5.74 12.53 -2.69
CA SER A 17 5.06 13.57 -3.44
C SER A 17 3.68 13.12 -3.87
N TRP A 18 2.79 14.09 -4.06
CA TRP A 18 1.42 13.83 -4.45
C TRP A 18 0.87 14.93 -5.36
N ARG A 19 -0.10 14.57 -6.20
CA ARG A 19 -0.82 15.51 -7.06
C ARG A 19 -2.20 14.95 -7.42
N PHE A 20 -3.22 15.81 -7.37
CA PHE A 20 -4.50 15.54 -8.05
C PHE A 20 -4.33 15.80 -9.54
N CYS A 21 -4.59 14.78 -10.37
CA CYS A 21 -4.52 14.91 -11.82
C CYS A 21 -5.82 15.44 -12.43
N ASP A 22 -6.91 15.17 -11.74
CA ASP A 22 -8.28 15.60 -12.00
C ASP A 22 -9.04 15.56 -10.67
N ASP A 23 -10.35 15.79 -10.71
CA ASP A 23 -11.19 15.86 -9.50
C ASP A 23 -11.39 14.50 -8.81
N GLU A 24 -11.06 13.39 -9.46
CA GLU A 24 -11.32 12.03 -8.97
C GLU A 24 -10.04 11.18 -8.79
N SER A 25 -8.88 11.67 -9.24
CA SER A 25 -7.64 10.90 -9.28
C SER A 25 -6.50 11.56 -8.51
N LEU A 26 -5.93 10.80 -7.57
CA LEU A 26 -4.74 11.17 -6.79
C LEU A 26 -3.54 10.30 -7.20
N ILE A 27 -2.47 10.93 -7.69
CA ILE A 27 -1.18 10.27 -7.89
C ILE A 27 -0.32 10.45 -6.64
N LEU A 28 0.19 9.34 -6.13
CA LEU A 28 1.19 9.28 -5.07
C LEU A 28 2.50 8.74 -5.65
N THR A 29 3.62 9.34 -5.29
CA THR A 29 4.97 8.86 -5.64
C THR A 29 5.82 8.86 -4.40
N PHE A 30 6.40 7.71 -4.07
CA PHE A 30 7.27 7.54 -2.91
C PHE A 30 8.11 6.27 -3.07
N SER A 31 9.22 6.21 -2.33
CA SER A 31 10.10 5.04 -2.26
C SER A 31 9.89 4.30 -0.94
N LEU A 32 9.99 2.97 -0.97
CA LEU A 32 9.87 2.13 0.22
C LEU A 32 11.10 1.25 0.42
N PRO A 33 11.54 1.04 1.68
CA PRO A 33 12.59 0.08 1.96
C PRO A 33 12.10 -1.36 1.68
N PRO A 34 13.02 -2.29 1.40
CA PRO A 34 12.69 -3.69 1.16
C PRO A 34 11.87 -4.29 2.31
N GLY A 35 10.85 -5.09 1.95
CA GLY A 35 9.97 -5.73 2.92
C GLY A 35 8.88 -4.83 3.50
N SER A 36 8.73 -3.60 3.01
CA SER A 36 7.57 -2.74 3.27
C SER A 36 6.53 -2.84 2.15
N TYR A 37 5.28 -2.52 2.48
CA TYR A 37 4.15 -2.61 1.55
C TYR A 37 3.53 -1.24 1.31
N ALA A 38 3.27 -0.90 0.04
CA ALA A 38 2.61 0.34 -0.33
C ALA A 38 1.21 0.49 0.28
N THR A 39 0.51 -0.63 0.50
CA THR A 39 -0.80 -0.65 1.16
C THR A 39 -0.76 -0.11 2.59
N ALA A 40 0.36 -0.26 3.31
CA ALA A 40 0.51 0.34 4.64
C ALA A 40 0.51 1.88 4.58
N VAL A 41 1.04 2.47 3.51
CA VAL A 41 0.96 3.93 3.29
C VAL A 41 -0.47 4.33 2.93
N LEU A 42 -1.14 3.56 2.07
CA LEU A 42 -2.52 3.83 1.67
C LEU A 42 -3.50 3.77 2.84
N ALA A 43 -3.32 2.83 3.77
CA ALA A 43 -4.15 2.66 4.96
C ALA A 43 -4.12 3.88 5.90
N GLU A 44 -3.05 4.67 5.87
CA GLU A 44 -2.95 5.92 6.66
C GLU A 44 -3.58 7.12 5.95
N LEU A 45 -3.82 7.03 4.64
CA LEU A 45 -4.32 8.13 3.82
C LEU A 45 -5.80 7.99 3.43
N LEU A 46 -6.30 6.76 3.36
CA LEU A 46 -7.61 6.43 2.81
C LEU A 46 -8.40 5.59 3.81
N ASP A 47 -9.69 5.92 3.97
CA ASP A 47 -10.65 4.99 4.57
C ASP A 47 -11.19 4.08 3.46
N TYR A 48 -10.71 2.84 3.44
CA TYR A 48 -11.11 1.85 2.45
C TYR A 48 -11.38 0.49 3.08
N ARG A 49 -12.23 -0.29 2.41
CA ARG A 49 -12.43 -1.71 2.73
C ARG A 49 -11.69 -2.54 1.69
N GLU A 50 -10.88 -3.47 2.16
CA GLU A 50 -10.26 -4.44 1.27
C GLU A 50 -11.35 -5.34 0.67
N GLY A 51 -11.53 -5.22 -0.65
CA GLY A 51 -12.47 -6.08 -1.38
C GLY A 51 -11.82 -7.41 -1.71
N TYR A 52 -12.48 -8.51 -1.36
CA TYR A 52 -12.19 -9.80 -2.01
C TYR A 52 -12.78 -9.77 -3.40
N ARG A 53 -11.91 -9.75 -4.42
CA ARG A 53 -12.35 -9.99 -5.80
C ARG A 53 -12.69 -11.47 -5.90
N GLU A 54 -13.98 -11.81 -5.88
CA GLU A 54 -14.42 -13.15 -6.25
C GLU A 54 -13.79 -13.47 -7.61
N ARG A 55 -13.01 -14.55 -7.66
CA ARG A 55 -12.59 -15.09 -8.94
C ARG A 55 -13.87 -15.61 -9.57
N GLU A 56 -14.43 -14.87 -10.53
CA GLU A 56 -15.44 -15.42 -11.42
C GLU A 56 -14.86 -16.71 -11.99
N GLY A 57 -15.41 -17.83 -11.51
CA GLY A 57 -15.13 -19.14 -12.07
C GLY A 57 -15.52 -19.07 -13.53
N ARG A 58 -14.59 -19.44 -14.40
CA ARG A 58 -14.87 -19.79 -15.78
C ARG A 58 -15.99 -20.83 -15.79
N SER A 59 -17.21 -20.40 -16.08
CA SER A 59 -18.32 -21.30 -16.40
C SER A 59 -18.17 -21.68 -17.87
N GLU A 60 -17.85 -22.94 -18.12
CA GLU A 60 -18.19 -23.66 -19.37
C GLU A 60 -19.37 -24.57 -19.08
#